data_AF-A0ABD6AHD1-F1
#
_entry.id   AF-A0ABD6AHD1-F1
#
_cell.length_a   1.000
_cell.length_b   1.000
_cell.length_c   1.000
_cell.angle_alpha   90.00
_cell.angle_beta   90.00
_cell.angle_gamma   90.00
#
_symmetry.space_group_name_H-M   'P 1'
#
loop_
_entity.id
_entity.type
_entity.pdbx_description
1 polymer ?
#
loop_
_entity_poly.entity_id
_entity_poly.type
_entity_poly.pdbx_seq_one_letter_code
_entity_poly.pdbx_strand_id
1 'polypeptide(L)'
;MTRIQQVHWELNMDYLGHPYYVSGNAIYHALGMQLDHDAHQHINASHGMFVPGQFGRFLEEHSESGVRPYMGSSLPDMESYDDLFLFRHPDHPWLLDSRPRDALNTHDIRFQSGMPALAHQTIMGRPDDARKQQQTTRWYVNAYLHADDPDLLPLGEDVLDGLQFGGKRNYGYGMTTLKDTQVVDLNELDYSRLEGGEGFILELVTPFVLRSEYPAANNVDVPWWWSVDDEAQLRHRLEKVVEGDDVYELETVDHGVVVGYDGDRAIETAKNGITRVGNHSKYGFGEFRVKPVPKRGDNQEGDTTSKSNLVRDSTIETSP
;
A
#
# COMPACT_ATOMS: atom_id res chain seq x y z
N MET A 1 4.66 4.30 -21.06
CA MET A 1 3.37 4.84 -20.59
C MET A 1 3.61 5.66 -19.32
N THR A 2 3.00 6.83 -19.15
CA THR A 2 3.28 7.70 -17.99
C THR A 2 2.05 8.16 -17.23
N ARG A 3 0.85 7.77 -17.66
CA ARG A 3 -0.41 8.15 -17.01
C ARG A 3 -0.98 6.99 -16.21
N ILE A 4 -1.42 7.27 -14.99
CA ILE A 4 -2.20 6.35 -14.18
C ILE A 4 -3.54 7.00 -13.84
N GLN A 5 -4.53 6.17 -13.52
CA GLN A 5 -5.76 6.62 -12.88
C GLN A 5 -5.79 6.10 -11.46
N GLN A 6 -5.80 7.02 -10.50
CA GLN A 6 -6.05 6.68 -9.11
C GLN A 6 -7.56 6.58 -8.88
N VAL A 7 -7.98 5.52 -8.18
CA VAL A 7 -9.39 5.25 -7.92
C VAL A 7 -9.57 4.97 -6.44
N HIS A 8 -10.66 5.49 -5.87
CA HIS A 8 -11.02 5.34 -4.48
C HIS A 8 -12.47 4.88 -4.34
N TRP A 9 -12.66 3.74 -3.70
CA TRP A 9 -13.98 3.14 -3.48
C TRP A 9 -14.31 3.06 -2.00
N GLU A 10 -15.54 3.35 -1.59
CA GLU A 10 -16.06 2.99 -0.25
C GLU A 10 -16.56 1.54 -0.29
N LEU A 11 -16.18 0.74 0.71
CA LEU A 11 -16.78 -0.57 0.93
C LEU A 11 -18.17 -0.41 1.54
N ASN A 12 -19.20 -0.95 0.89
CA ASN A 12 -20.58 -0.93 1.37
C ASN A 12 -21.01 -2.25 2.01
N MET A 13 -20.27 -3.33 1.76
CA MET A 13 -20.53 -4.65 2.32
C MET A 13 -19.21 -5.34 2.67
N ASP A 14 -19.29 -6.28 3.60
CA ASP A 14 -18.13 -7.03 4.08
C ASP A 14 -17.44 -7.72 2.88
N TYR A 15 -16.11 -7.83 2.94
CA TYR A 15 -15.29 -8.34 1.85
C TYR A 15 -14.75 -9.74 2.17
N LEU A 16 -14.81 -10.64 1.20
CA LEU A 16 -14.26 -11.98 1.29
C LEU A 16 -13.05 -12.10 0.37
N GLY A 17 -11.86 -12.00 0.94
CA GLY A 17 -10.61 -12.13 0.20
C GLY A 17 -9.42 -11.93 1.11
N HIS A 18 -8.34 -11.37 0.56
CA HIS A 18 -7.08 -11.22 1.28
C HIS A 18 -7.17 -10.16 2.40
N PRO A 19 -6.67 -10.41 3.62
CA PRO A 19 -6.88 -9.54 4.78
C PRO A 19 -6.18 -8.17 4.68
N TYR A 20 -5.10 -8.08 3.91
CA TYR A 20 -4.26 -6.87 3.85
C TYR A 20 -4.58 -5.95 2.67
N TYR A 21 -5.24 -6.47 1.64
CA TYR A 21 -5.49 -5.75 0.40
C TYR A 21 -6.62 -6.41 -0.41
N VAL A 22 -7.19 -5.65 -1.34
CA VAL A 22 -7.92 -6.21 -2.48
C VAL A 22 -6.91 -6.56 -3.56
N SER A 23 -6.88 -7.82 -4.04
CA SER A 23 -5.88 -8.21 -5.05
C SER A 23 -6.09 -7.45 -6.37
N GLY A 24 -5.00 -7.12 -7.07
CA GLY A 24 -5.13 -6.52 -8.39
C GLY A 24 -5.82 -7.47 -9.38
N ASN A 25 -5.66 -8.79 -9.22
CA ASN A 25 -6.46 -9.81 -9.91
C ASN A 25 -7.99 -9.65 -9.65
N ALA A 26 -8.42 -9.40 -8.41
CA ALA A 26 -9.83 -9.17 -8.11
C ALA A 26 -10.37 -7.87 -8.73
N ILE A 27 -9.58 -6.79 -8.73
CA ILE A 27 -9.94 -5.51 -9.36
C ILE A 27 -10.01 -5.68 -10.88
N TYR A 28 -9.00 -6.32 -11.47
CA TYR A 28 -8.93 -6.62 -12.90
C TYR A 28 -10.17 -7.38 -13.38
N HIS A 29 -10.57 -8.45 -12.68
CA HIS A 29 -11.76 -9.22 -13.06
C HIS A 29 -13.08 -8.49 -12.76
N ALA A 30 -13.12 -7.60 -11.76
CA ALA A 30 -14.30 -6.75 -11.54
C ALA A 30 -14.48 -5.76 -12.70
N LEU A 31 -13.40 -5.16 -13.19
CA LEU A 31 -13.42 -4.27 -14.36
C LEU A 31 -13.79 -5.00 -15.64
N GLY A 32 -13.31 -6.24 -15.84
CA GLY A 32 -13.65 -7.05 -17.02
C GLY A 32 -15.13 -7.44 -17.14
N MET A 33 -15.93 -7.25 -16.08
CA MET A 33 -17.38 -7.41 -16.14
C MET A 33 -18.09 -6.18 -16.74
N GLN A 34 -17.42 -5.03 -16.75
CA GLN A 34 -17.96 -3.74 -17.22
C GLN A 34 -17.34 -3.32 -18.57
N LEU A 35 -16.06 -3.65 -18.77
CA LEU A 35 -15.31 -3.34 -19.98
C LEU A 35 -15.57 -4.36 -21.09
N ASP A 36 -15.42 -3.91 -22.34
CA ASP A 36 -15.28 -4.84 -23.44
C ASP A 36 -13.96 -5.61 -23.37
N HIS A 37 -13.86 -6.68 -24.17
CA HIS A 37 -12.73 -7.59 -24.12
C HIS A 37 -11.40 -6.92 -24.50
N ASP A 38 -11.40 -5.98 -25.43
CA ASP A 38 -10.18 -5.35 -25.94
C ASP A 38 -9.64 -4.36 -24.90
N ALA A 39 -10.49 -3.50 -24.37
CA ALA A 39 -10.17 -2.61 -23.26
C ALA A 39 -9.68 -3.40 -22.02
N HIS A 40 -10.36 -4.50 -21.69
CA HIS A 40 -9.99 -5.34 -20.55
C HIS A 40 -8.61 -5.98 -20.70
N GLN A 41 -8.21 -6.38 -21.89
CA GLN A 41 -6.88 -6.97 -22.10
C GLN A 41 -5.74 -5.97 -21.86
N HIS A 42 -5.96 -4.68 -22.09
CA HIS A 42 -4.94 -3.65 -21.98
C HIS A 42 -4.94 -2.93 -20.62
N ILE A 43 -5.93 -3.18 -19.75
CA ILE A 43 -5.97 -2.62 -18.41
C ILE A 43 -5.11 -3.44 -17.45
N ASN A 44 -4.43 -2.75 -16.55
CA ASN A 44 -3.64 -3.30 -15.47
C ASN A 44 -4.07 -2.65 -14.16
N ALA A 45 -4.16 -3.43 -13.09
CA ALA A 45 -4.64 -2.95 -11.80
C ALA A 45 -3.64 -3.25 -10.69
N SER A 46 -3.32 -2.24 -9.87
CA SER A 46 -2.56 -2.44 -8.64
C SER A 46 -3.35 -3.27 -7.62
N HIS A 47 -2.68 -3.75 -6.58
CA HIS A 47 -3.39 -4.10 -5.35
C HIS A 47 -4.13 -2.87 -4.81
N GLY A 48 -5.36 -3.07 -4.34
CA GLY A 48 -6.16 -2.06 -3.65
C GLY A 48 -5.83 -2.06 -2.16
N MET A 49 -5.33 -0.95 -1.64
CA MET A 49 -4.99 -0.81 -0.22
C MET A 49 -6.23 -0.35 0.55
N PHE A 50 -6.49 -1.00 1.69
CA PHE A 50 -7.55 -0.56 2.58
C PHE A 50 -7.16 0.74 3.29
N VAL A 51 -8.08 1.70 3.34
CA VAL A 51 -7.84 3.03 3.92
C VAL A 51 -8.98 3.39 4.86
N PRO A 52 -8.72 3.75 6.12
CA PRO A 52 -9.78 4.15 7.04
C PRO A 52 -10.19 5.61 6.84
N GLY A 53 -11.50 5.90 6.87
CA GLY A 53 -12.00 7.29 6.93
C GLY A 53 -11.81 7.90 8.32
N GLN A 54 -10.62 8.43 8.61
CA GLN A 54 -10.26 8.94 9.95
C GLN A 54 -9.53 10.28 9.94
N PHE A 55 -9.42 10.89 11.13
CA PHE A 55 -8.61 12.08 11.31
C PHE A 55 -7.14 11.77 11.08
N GLY A 56 -6.52 12.56 10.22
CA GLY A 56 -5.13 12.40 9.85
C GLY A 56 -4.41 13.72 9.69
N ARG A 57 -3.10 13.62 9.53
CA ARG A 57 -2.19 14.71 9.22
C ARG A 57 -1.29 14.26 8.07
N PHE A 58 -1.09 15.14 7.09
CA PHE A 58 -0.08 14.91 6.07
C PHE A 58 1.33 14.92 6.69
N LEU A 59 2.13 13.93 6.32
CA LEU A 59 3.55 13.91 6.66
C LEU A 59 4.30 14.99 5.86
N GLU A 60 5.46 15.40 6.37
CA GLU A 60 6.29 16.46 5.78
C GLU A 60 6.73 16.17 4.33
N GLU A 61 6.80 14.90 3.95
CA GLU A 61 7.17 14.50 2.59
C GLU A 61 6.05 14.70 1.55
N HIS A 62 4.81 14.93 1.99
CA HIS A 62 3.67 15.15 1.10
C HIS A 62 3.47 16.65 0.84
N SER A 63 2.90 16.96 -0.32
CA SER A 63 2.74 18.34 -0.79
C SER A 63 1.69 19.10 0.01
N GLU A 64 0.64 18.39 0.40
CA GLU A 64 -0.40 18.89 1.28
C GLU A 64 0.05 18.93 2.75
N SER A 65 -0.53 19.82 3.56
CA SER A 65 -0.16 19.98 4.97
C SER A 65 -1.37 20.12 5.89
N GLY A 66 -1.12 19.98 7.20
CA GLY A 66 -2.13 20.19 8.23
C GLY A 66 -2.96 18.93 8.56
N VAL A 67 -4.00 19.14 9.37
CA VAL A 67 -4.87 18.07 9.90
C VAL A 67 -6.19 18.07 9.15
N ARG A 68 -6.62 16.92 8.63
CA ARG A 68 -7.90 16.75 7.96
C ARG A 68 -8.83 15.78 8.69
N PRO A 69 -10.10 16.15 8.92
CA PRO A 69 -11.12 15.16 9.27
C PRO A 69 -11.34 14.22 8.06
N TYR A 70 -11.54 12.93 8.34
CA TYR A 70 -11.85 11.92 7.30
C TYR A 70 -10.84 11.87 6.15
N MET A 71 -9.56 12.04 6.44
CA MET A 71 -8.47 12.11 5.45
C MET A 71 -8.48 10.95 4.45
N GLY A 72 -8.69 9.73 4.91
CA GLY A 72 -8.76 8.54 4.05
C GLY A 72 -10.08 8.29 3.32
N SER A 73 -10.95 9.30 3.18
CA SER A 73 -12.25 9.16 2.48
C SER A 73 -12.33 9.83 1.11
N SER A 74 -11.29 10.56 0.71
CA SER A 74 -11.15 11.21 -0.60
C SER A 74 -9.68 11.15 -1.01
N LEU A 75 -9.41 11.35 -2.30
CA LEU A 75 -8.03 11.43 -2.79
C LEU A 75 -7.42 12.79 -2.42
N PRO A 76 -6.13 12.83 -2.06
CA PRO A 76 -5.40 14.08 -1.93
C PRO A 76 -4.96 14.58 -3.31
N ASP A 77 -4.58 15.85 -3.38
CA ASP A 77 -3.94 16.40 -4.58
C ASP A 77 -2.59 15.70 -4.84
N MET A 78 -2.24 15.54 -6.11
CA MET A 78 -1.01 14.86 -6.55
C MET A 78 -0.05 15.87 -7.16
N GLU A 79 0.92 16.33 -6.39
CA GLU A 79 1.94 17.26 -6.86
C GLU A 79 3.34 16.64 -6.86
N SER A 80 3.61 15.72 -5.93
CA SER A 80 4.90 15.04 -5.80
C SER A 80 4.76 13.53 -5.94
N TYR A 81 5.88 12.87 -6.25
CA TYR A 81 5.97 11.42 -6.26
C TYR A 81 5.60 10.79 -4.90
N ASP A 82 5.91 11.46 -3.80
CA ASP A 82 5.64 10.96 -2.46
C ASP A 82 4.13 10.92 -2.14
N ASP A 83 3.33 11.83 -2.73
CA ASP A 83 1.86 11.89 -2.55
C ASP A 83 1.15 10.62 -2.97
N LEU A 84 1.68 9.91 -3.98
CA LEU A 84 1.16 8.61 -4.39
C LEU A 84 1.09 7.67 -3.17
N PHE A 85 2.13 7.63 -2.34
CA PHE A 85 2.23 6.63 -1.29
C PHE A 85 1.50 6.95 0.02
N LEU A 86 0.81 8.11 0.11
CA LEU A 86 0.09 8.51 1.33
C LEU A 86 -0.84 7.42 1.86
N PHE A 87 -1.61 6.79 0.96
CA PHE A 87 -2.56 5.72 1.31
C PHE A 87 -2.09 4.31 0.96
N ARG A 88 -0.84 4.17 0.52
CA ARG A 88 -0.28 2.86 0.12
C ARG A 88 0.34 2.11 1.29
N HIS A 89 0.61 2.79 2.40
CA HIS A 89 1.25 2.17 3.57
C HIS A 89 0.21 1.60 4.56
N PRO A 90 0.32 0.30 4.94
CA PRO A 90 -0.69 -0.38 5.76
C PRO A 90 -0.71 0.04 7.23
N ASP A 91 0.35 0.68 7.75
CA ASP A 91 0.34 1.24 9.11
C ASP A 91 -0.32 2.64 9.20
N HIS A 92 -0.71 3.20 8.05
CA HIS A 92 -1.36 4.50 7.89
C HIS A 92 -0.65 5.60 8.69
N PRO A 93 0.58 5.99 8.31
CA PRO A 93 1.43 6.83 9.14
C PRO A 93 0.82 8.24 9.33
N TRP A 94 -0.04 8.66 8.40
CA TRP A 94 -0.85 9.87 8.44
C TRP A 94 -1.94 9.88 9.53
N LEU A 95 -2.35 8.75 10.13
CA LEU A 95 -3.30 8.76 11.25
C LEU A 95 -2.73 9.60 12.41
N LEU A 96 -3.57 10.37 13.10
CA LEU A 96 -3.13 11.07 14.31
C LEU A 96 -2.79 10.06 15.41
N ASP A 97 -1.76 10.36 16.23
CA ASP A 97 -1.34 9.49 17.35
C ASP A 97 -2.44 9.27 18.40
N SER A 98 -3.42 10.18 18.47
CA SER A 98 -4.63 10.02 19.28
C SER A 98 -5.58 8.90 18.81
N ARG A 99 -5.30 8.26 17.68
CA ARG A 99 -6.12 7.21 17.08
C ARG A 99 -5.50 5.84 17.34
N PRO A 100 -6.31 4.83 17.67
CA PRO A 100 -5.81 3.48 17.91
C PRO A 100 -5.41 2.84 16.59
N ARG A 101 -4.15 3.02 16.17
CA ARG A 101 -3.62 2.49 14.89
C ARG A 101 -3.82 0.98 14.80
N ASP A 102 -3.57 0.24 15.88
CA ASP A 102 -3.75 -1.22 15.95
C ASP A 102 -5.19 -1.69 15.69
N ALA A 103 -6.18 -0.81 15.87
CA ALA A 103 -7.58 -1.09 15.59
C ALA A 103 -8.06 -0.44 14.28
N LEU A 104 -7.19 0.32 13.61
CA LEU A 104 -7.46 1.05 12.36
C LEU A 104 -6.51 0.64 11.23
N ASN A 105 -5.72 -0.41 11.41
CA ASN A 105 -4.87 -1.07 10.41
C ASN A 105 -5.37 -2.48 10.06
N THR A 106 -6.42 -2.95 10.73
CA THR A 106 -7.03 -4.27 10.54
C THR A 106 -8.55 -4.17 10.53
N HIS A 107 -9.19 -5.08 9.79
CA HIS A 107 -10.64 -5.17 9.73
C HIS A 107 -11.18 -6.06 10.86
N ASP A 108 -12.34 -5.68 11.40
CA ASP A 108 -13.13 -6.62 12.21
C ASP A 108 -13.51 -7.84 11.35
N ILE A 109 -13.40 -9.04 11.89
CA ILE A 109 -13.88 -10.26 11.21
C ILE A 109 -15.32 -10.51 11.59
N ARG A 110 -16.22 -10.55 10.60
CA ARG A 110 -17.63 -10.88 10.76
C ARG A 110 -17.92 -12.24 10.14
N PHE A 111 -18.53 -13.11 10.93
CA PHE A 111 -18.97 -14.41 10.45
C PHE A 111 -20.40 -14.32 9.94
N GLN A 112 -20.57 -14.52 8.64
CA GLN A 112 -21.88 -14.61 8.00
C GLN A 112 -21.94 -15.93 7.23
N SER A 113 -22.93 -16.77 7.56
CA SER A 113 -23.10 -18.11 6.97
C SER A 113 -21.81 -18.97 7.01
N GLY A 114 -21.05 -18.87 8.11
CA GLY A 114 -19.81 -19.64 8.33
C GLY A 114 -18.57 -19.09 7.61
N MET A 115 -18.68 -17.99 6.87
CA MET A 115 -17.56 -17.37 6.17
C MET A 115 -16.99 -16.21 7.00
N PRO A 116 -15.67 -16.17 7.28
CA PRO A 116 -15.04 -15.02 7.92
C PRO A 116 -14.85 -13.91 6.88
N ALA A 117 -15.71 -12.89 6.91
CA ALA A 117 -15.61 -11.72 6.04
C ALA A 117 -14.98 -10.54 6.78
N LEU A 118 -14.21 -9.73 6.06
CA LEU A 118 -13.65 -8.48 6.58
C LEU A 118 -14.73 -7.40 6.59
N ALA A 119 -14.95 -6.79 7.74
CA ALA A 119 -15.97 -5.77 7.90
C ALA A 119 -15.68 -4.53 7.04
N HIS A 120 -16.70 -4.04 6.34
CA HIS A 120 -16.63 -2.78 5.58
C HIS A 120 -16.56 -1.51 6.45
N GLN A 121 -16.78 -1.66 7.76
CA GLN A 121 -16.66 -0.60 8.75
C GLN A 121 -16.21 -1.18 10.09
N THR A 122 -15.38 -0.43 10.80
CA THR A 122 -14.97 -0.73 12.18
C THR A 122 -15.82 0.09 13.15
N ILE A 123 -16.36 -0.55 14.19
CA ILE A 123 -17.17 0.12 15.23
C ILE A 123 -16.46 -0.02 16.57
N MET A 124 -15.99 1.10 17.12
CA MET A 124 -15.30 1.13 18.40
C MET A 124 -16.20 1.70 19.49
N GLY A 125 -16.26 1.01 20.64
CA GLY A 125 -16.82 1.57 21.86
C GLY A 125 -15.98 2.75 22.36
N ARG A 126 -16.62 3.70 23.03
CA ARG A 126 -15.99 4.83 23.70
C ARG A 126 -16.32 4.81 25.19
N PRO A 127 -15.49 5.45 26.03
CA PRO A 127 -15.77 5.61 27.46
C PRO A 127 -17.16 6.18 27.73
N ASP A 128 -17.76 5.82 28.87
CA ASP A 128 -19.15 6.17 29.23
C ASP A 128 -19.40 7.68 29.32
N ASP A 129 -18.36 8.46 29.62
CA ASP A 129 -18.39 9.92 29.70
C ASP A 129 -18.19 10.61 28.34
N ALA A 130 -17.92 9.85 27.27
CA ALA A 130 -17.79 10.40 25.93
C ALA A 130 -19.15 10.81 25.34
N ARG A 131 -19.19 11.95 24.62
CA ARG A 131 -20.41 12.46 23.95
C ARG A 131 -21.12 11.42 23.06
N LYS A 132 -20.35 10.49 22.47
CA LYS A 132 -20.87 9.37 21.68
C LYS A 132 -20.30 8.08 22.27
N GLN A 133 -21.17 7.11 22.52
CA GLN A 133 -20.79 5.78 23.04
C GLN A 133 -20.04 4.92 22.01
N GLN A 134 -20.14 5.25 20.72
CA GLN A 134 -19.48 4.52 19.64
C GLN A 134 -18.89 5.46 18.60
N GLN A 135 -17.81 5.02 17.97
CA GLN A 135 -17.21 5.63 16.80
C GLN A 135 -17.19 4.61 15.66
N THR A 136 -17.80 4.97 14.53
CA THR A 136 -17.78 4.18 13.31
C THR A 136 -16.75 4.74 12.35
N THR A 137 -15.88 3.88 11.85
CA THR A 137 -14.91 4.16 10.79
C THR A 137 -15.30 3.38 9.55
N ARG A 138 -15.47 4.06 8.42
CA ARG A 138 -15.68 3.41 7.12
C ARG A 138 -14.34 3.04 6.50
N TRP A 139 -14.33 1.95 5.75
CA TRP A 139 -13.18 1.51 4.98
C TRP A 139 -13.34 1.83 3.51
N TYR A 140 -12.24 2.22 2.90
CA TYR A 140 -12.11 2.53 1.49
C TYR A 140 -11.03 1.66 0.87
N VAL A 141 -11.04 1.54 -0.46
CA VAL A 141 -10.02 0.84 -1.24
C VAL A 141 -9.38 1.86 -2.16
N ASN A 142 -8.08 2.10 -2.03
CA ASN A 142 -7.29 2.95 -2.92
C ASN A 142 -6.46 2.09 -3.87
N ALA A 143 -6.60 2.30 -5.18
CA ALA A 143 -5.85 1.58 -6.19
C ALA A 143 -5.40 2.49 -7.34
N TYR A 144 -4.46 1.98 -8.13
CA TYR A 144 -4.03 2.56 -9.39
C TYR A 144 -4.37 1.64 -10.54
N LEU A 145 -4.84 2.27 -11.62
CA LEU A 145 -5.00 1.65 -12.91
C LEU A 145 -3.99 2.26 -13.88
N HIS A 146 -3.45 1.43 -14.77
CA HIS A 146 -2.70 1.88 -15.93
C HIS A 146 -3.05 0.99 -17.11
N ALA A 147 -2.68 1.40 -18.31
CA ALA A 147 -3.07 0.73 -19.54
C ALA A 147 -1.93 0.73 -20.56
N ASP A 148 -1.69 -0.38 -21.25
CA ASP A 148 -0.62 -0.36 -22.27
C ASP A 148 -0.92 0.64 -23.40
N ASP A 149 -2.22 0.83 -23.68
CA ASP A 149 -2.74 1.91 -24.52
C ASP A 149 -2.94 3.21 -23.72
N PRO A 150 -2.24 4.31 -24.06
CA PRO A 150 -2.37 5.59 -23.37
C PRO A 150 -3.76 6.23 -23.50
N ASP A 151 -4.55 5.87 -24.52
CA ASP A 151 -5.86 6.47 -24.80
C ASP A 151 -7.00 5.75 -24.04
N LEU A 152 -6.72 4.62 -23.38
CA LEU A 152 -7.72 3.86 -22.62
C LEU A 152 -8.11 4.54 -21.29
N LEU A 153 -7.23 5.37 -20.72
CA LEU A 153 -7.49 6.07 -19.46
C LEU A 153 -7.82 7.56 -19.69
N PRO A 154 -8.77 8.14 -18.94
CA PRO A 154 -9.48 7.54 -17.79
C PRO A 154 -10.66 6.64 -18.17
N LEU A 155 -10.89 5.62 -17.34
CA LEU A 155 -12.18 4.92 -17.30
C LEU A 155 -13.25 5.85 -16.70
N GLY A 156 -14.45 5.81 -17.27
CA GLY A 156 -15.60 6.57 -16.80
C GLY A 156 -16.12 6.10 -15.44
N GLU A 157 -16.77 7.00 -14.71
CA GLU A 157 -17.37 6.68 -13.41
C GLU A 157 -18.43 5.57 -13.51
N ASP A 158 -19.12 5.46 -14.64
CA ASP A 158 -20.10 4.40 -14.93
C ASP A 158 -19.48 3.00 -14.99
N VAL A 159 -18.21 2.90 -15.34
CA VAL A 159 -17.43 1.64 -15.30
C VAL A 159 -16.88 1.37 -13.90
N LEU A 160 -16.49 2.43 -13.18
CA LEU A 160 -15.80 2.33 -11.89
C LEU A 160 -16.76 2.22 -10.70
N ASP A 161 -17.99 2.70 -10.81
CA ASP A 161 -18.98 2.63 -9.73
C ASP A 161 -19.65 1.26 -9.63
N GLY A 162 -20.07 0.88 -8.43
CA GLY A 162 -20.81 -0.36 -8.19
C GLY A 162 -20.02 -1.66 -8.40
N LEU A 163 -18.68 -1.58 -8.49
CA LEU A 163 -17.83 -2.76 -8.58
C LEU A 163 -17.97 -3.66 -7.34
N GLN A 164 -17.69 -4.95 -7.53
CA GLN A 164 -17.70 -5.93 -6.45
C GLN A 164 -16.40 -6.73 -6.42
N PHE A 165 -15.74 -6.73 -5.27
CA PHE A 165 -14.43 -7.35 -5.10
C PHE A 165 -14.50 -8.65 -4.28
N GLY A 166 -13.62 -9.59 -4.61
CA GLY A 166 -13.47 -10.83 -3.85
C GLY A 166 -14.52 -11.90 -4.15
N GLY A 167 -14.68 -12.81 -3.19
CA GLY A 167 -15.54 -13.99 -3.30
C GLY A 167 -17.01 -13.75 -2.94
N LYS A 168 -17.88 -14.67 -3.36
CA LYS A 168 -19.33 -14.66 -3.05
C LYS A 168 -20.06 -13.36 -3.41
N ARG A 169 -19.67 -12.72 -4.51
CA ARG A 169 -20.31 -11.52 -5.09
C ARG A 169 -21.82 -11.67 -5.28
N ASN A 170 -22.29 -12.88 -5.62
CA ASN A 170 -23.72 -13.19 -5.74
C ASN A 170 -24.52 -13.08 -4.42
N TYR A 171 -23.85 -12.99 -3.27
CA TYR A 171 -24.44 -12.72 -1.96
C TYR A 171 -24.21 -11.26 -1.49
N GLY A 172 -23.66 -10.40 -2.35
CA GLY A 172 -23.43 -8.99 -2.08
C GLY A 172 -22.10 -8.66 -1.38
N TYR A 173 -21.21 -9.63 -1.17
CA TYR A 173 -19.89 -9.35 -0.57
C TYR A 173 -19.04 -8.47 -1.49
N GLY A 174 -18.25 -7.60 -0.84
CA GLY A 174 -17.31 -6.70 -1.50
C GLY A 174 -17.95 -5.65 -2.40
N MET A 175 -19.25 -5.37 -2.26
CA MET A 175 -19.89 -4.23 -2.94
C MET A 175 -19.22 -2.92 -2.57
N THR A 176 -19.00 -2.09 -3.59
CA THR A 176 -18.42 -0.76 -3.41
C THR A 176 -19.26 0.33 -4.07
N THR A 177 -18.95 1.57 -3.71
CA THR A 177 -19.36 2.78 -4.46
C THR A 177 -18.12 3.59 -4.74
N LEU A 178 -17.99 4.10 -5.97
CA LEU A 178 -16.95 5.03 -6.34
C LEU A 178 -17.08 6.30 -5.49
N LYS A 179 -15.96 6.73 -4.90
CA LYS A 179 -15.91 7.96 -4.12
C LYS A 179 -15.17 9.07 -4.81
N ASP A 180 -14.08 8.69 -5.45
CA ASP A 180 -13.19 9.66 -6.03
C ASP A 180 -12.30 8.97 -7.07
N THR A 181 -11.91 9.71 -8.08
CA THR A 181 -10.95 9.27 -9.08
C THR A 181 -10.26 10.45 -9.70
N GLN A 182 -8.96 10.29 -9.97
CA GLN A 182 -8.18 11.30 -10.65
C GLN A 182 -7.14 10.66 -11.57
N VAL A 183 -6.77 11.40 -12.61
CA VAL A 183 -5.71 11.04 -13.53
C VAL A 183 -4.43 11.73 -13.10
N VAL A 184 -3.34 10.97 -13.06
CA VAL A 184 -2.01 11.47 -12.68
C VAL A 184 -1.04 11.19 -13.82
N ASP A 185 -0.35 12.21 -14.31
CA ASP A 185 0.81 12.03 -15.20
C ASP A 185 2.09 11.95 -14.35
N LEU A 186 2.68 10.76 -14.32
CA LEU A 186 3.93 10.49 -13.61
C LEU A 186 5.10 11.33 -14.13
N ASN A 187 5.02 11.93 -15.31
CA ASN A 187 6.06 12.86 -15.76
C ASN A 187 5.94 14.26 -15.18
N GLU A 188 4.76 14.63 -14.69
CA GLU A 188 4.48 15.99 -14.20
C GLU A 188 4.66 16.11 -12.68
N LEU A 189 4.82 14.99 -11.98
CA LEU A 189 5.08 14.97 -10.54
C LEU A 189 6.47 15.53 -10.20
N ASP A 190 6.58 16.16 -9.03
CA ASP A 190 7.86 16.55 -8.44
C ASP A 190 8.65 15.33 -7.93
N TYR A 191 9.91 15.22 -8.39
CA TYR A 191 10.89 14.21 -7.99
C TYR A 191 12.11 14.81 -7.28
N SER A 192 12.06 16.08 -6.88
CA SER A 192 13.17 16.83 -6.27
C SER A 192 13.84 16.10 -5.11
N ARG A 193 13.06 15.37 -4.30
CA ARG A 193 13.54 14.54 -3.18
C ARG A 193 14.38 13.35 -3.63
N LEU A 194 14.07 12.76 -4.78
CA LEU A 194 14.91 11.73 -5.39
C LEU A 194 16.12 12.32 -6.11
N GLU A 195 15.96 13.45 -6.81
CA GLU A 195 17.07 14.14 -7.51
C GLU A 195 18.19 14.57 -6.55
N GLY A 196 17.84 15.00 -5.33
CA GLY A 196 18.80 15.40 -4.30
C GLY A 196 19.44 14.25 -3.51
N GLY A 197 19.03 13.00 -3.75
CA GLY A 197 19.49 11.82 -3.01
C GLY A 197 20.88 11.33 -3.44
N GLU A 198 21.70 10.93 -2.48
CA GLU A 198 23.03 10.32 -2.74
C GLU A 198 23.01 8.79 -2.73
N GLY A 199 21.92 8.21 -2.25
CA GLY A 199 21.67 6.78 -2.20
C GLY A 199 20.17 6.54 -1.98
N PHE A 200 19.70 5.36 -2.37
CA PHE A 200 18.27 5.06 -2.34
C PHE A 200 18.01 3.68 -1.77
N ILE A 201 16.79 3.51 -1.26
CA ILE A 201 16.23 2.22 -0.87
C ILE A 201 14.98 1.95 -1.72
N LEU A 202 14.65 0.67 -1.86
CA LEU A 202 13.41 0.18 -2.43
C LEU A 202 12.57 -0.40 -1.30
N GLU A 203 11.32 0.02 -1.22
CA GLU A 203 10.33 -0.51 -0.30
C GLU A 203 9.24 -1.20 -1.12
N LEU A 204 9.09 -2.53 -0.99
CA LEU A 204 8.05 -3.26 -1.71
C LEU A 204 6.68 -2.92 -1.14
N VAL A 205 5.79 -2.38 -1.97
CA VAL A 205 4.40 -2.11 -1.57
C VAL A 205 3.54 -3.34 -1.77
N THR A 206 3.83 -4.13 -2.80
CA THR A 206 3.16 -5.39 -3.09
C THR A 206 4.18 -6.49 -3.32
N PRO A 207 3.81 -7.77 -3.15
CA PRO A 207 4.75 -8.87 -3.34
C PRO A 207 5.33 -8.87 -4.77
N PHE A 208 6.61 -9.22 -4.91
CA PHE A 208 7.29 -9.37 -6.19
C PHE A 208 7.39 -10.86 -6.54
N VAL A 209 6.89 -11.28 -7.71
CA VAL A 209 6.79 -12.70 -8.09
C VAL A 209 8.11 -13.19 -8.68
N LEU A 210 8.70 -14.22 -8.06
CA LEU A 210 9.90 -14.93 -8.52
C LEU A 210 9.56 -16.14 -9.39
N ARG A 211 8.56 -16.92 -8.98
CA ARG A 211 8.13 -18.16 -9.64
C ARG A 211 6.61 -18.21 -9.69
N SER A 212 6.05 -18.82 -10.73
CA SER A 212 4.60 -18.94 -10.91
C SER A 212 4.23 -20.22 -11.64
N GLU A 213 3.20 -20.91 -11.15
CA GLU A 213 2.57 -22.03 -11.86
C GLU A 213 1.64 -21.59 -13.00
N TYR A 214 1.36 -20.29 -13.12
CA TYR A 214 0.46 -19.76 -14.15
C TYR A 214 1.04 -19.99 -15.55
N PRO A 215 0.22 -20.39 -16.55
CA PRO A 215 0.69 -20.67 -17.89
C PRO A 215 1.48 -19.51 -18.52
N ALA A 216 2.59 -19.83 -19.18
CA ALA A 216 3.46 -18.85 -19.85
C ALA A 216 4.10 -17.78 -18.94
N ALA A 217 4.08 -17.97 -17.62
CA ALA A 217 4.87 -17.14 -16.70
C ALA A 217 6.36 -17.50 -16.80
N ASN A 218 7.23 -16.49 -16.72
CA ASN A 218 8.67 -16.70 -16.73
C ASN A 218 9.21 -16.71 -15.29
N ASN A 219 10.12 -17.61 -14.96
CA ASN A 219 10.82 -17.51 -13.68
C ASN A 219 11.83 -16.35 -13.74
N VAL A 220 11.85 -15.52 -12.71
CA VAL A 220 12.77 -14.36 -12.60
C VAL A 220 13.51 -14.39 -11.28
N ASP A 221 14.80 -14.10 -11.30
CA ASP A 221 15.57 -13.95 -10.07
C ASP A 221 15.37 -12.57 -9.46
N VAL A 222 15.84 -12.38 -8.22
CA VAL A 222 15.87 -11.07 -7.57
C VAL A 222 16.64 -10.10 -8.48
N PRO A 223 16.07 -8.92 -8.80
CA PRO A 223 16.72 -8.00 -9.74
C PRO A 223 18.10 -7.57 -9.25
N TRP A 224 19.08 -7.55 -10.16
CA TRP A 224 20.49 -7.24 -9.84
C TRP A 224 20.70 -5.85 -9.21
N TRP A 225 19.77 -4.93 -9.43
CA TRP A 225 19.79 -3.57 -8.88
C TRP A 225 19.17 -3.47 -7.47
N TRP A 226 18.81 -4.60 -6.86
CA TRP A 226 18.49 -4.70 -5.45
C TRP A 226 19.77 -5.07 -4.69
N SER A 227 20.24 -4.17 -3.83
CA SER A 227 21.38 -4.42 -2.95
C SER A 227 20.97 -5.43 -1.88
N VAL A 228 21.13 -6.72 -2.19
CA VAL A 228 20.82 -7.84 -1.31
C VAL A 228 22.10 -8.65 -1.10
N ASP A 229 22.72 -8.48 0.07
CA ASP A 229 23.95 -9.21 0.42
C ASP A 229 23.67 -10.64 0.89
N ASP A 230 22.48 -10.87 1.46
CA ASP A 230 22.06 -12.15 2.02
C ASP A 230 20.57 -12.38 1.70
N GLU A 231 20.24 -13.54 1.15
CA GLU A 231 18.86 -13.95 0.84
C GLU A 231 17.98 -13.96 2.10
N ALA A 232 18.56 -14.14 3.29
CA ALA A 232 17.83 -14.04 4.57
C ALA A 232 17.24 -12.63 4.84
N GLN A 233 17.68 -11.59 4.10
CA GLN A 233 17.06 -10.26 4.14
C GLN A 233 15.69 -10.25 3.45
N LEU A 234 15.44 -11.19 2.54
CA LEU A 234 14.21 -11.29 1.80
C LEU A 234 13.23 -12.17 2.55
N ARG A 235 12.02 -11.64 2.78
CA ARG A 235 10.91 -12.43 3.29
C ARG A 235 10.20 -13.10 2.13
N HIS A 236 10.32 -14.41 2.00
CA HIS A 236 9.60 -15.17 0.99
C HIS A 236 8.18 -15.53 1.48
N ARG A 237 7.22 -15.52 0.55
CA ARG A 237 5.83 -15.90 0.80
C ARG A 237 5.26 -16.64 -0.41
N LEU A 238 4.44 -17.66 -0.15
CA LEU A 238 3.58 -18.27 -1.15
C LEU A 238 2.29 -17.47 -1.28
N GLU A 239 2.00 -17.02 -2.48
CA GLU A 239 0.78 -16.32 -2.87
C GLU A 239 -0.01 -17.14 -3.89
N LYS A 240 -1.23 -16.71 -4.20
CA LYS A 240 -2.07 -17.39 -5.20
C LYS A 240 -2.73 -16.38 -6.13
N VAL A 241 -2.86 -16.77 -7.39
CA VAL A 241 -3.72 -16.08 -8.37
C VAL A 241 -4.80 -17.04 -8.84
N VAL A 242 -5.98 -16.51 -9.12
CA VAL A 242 -7.15 -17.29 -9.56
C VAL A 242 -7.53 -16.83 -10.96
N GLU A 243 -7.76 -17.78 -11.86
CA GLU A 243 -8.27 -17.56 -13.21
C GLU A 243 -9.41 -18.55 -13.47
N GLY A 244 -10.63 -18.05 -13.57
CA GLY A 244 -11.81 -18.92 -13.62
C GLY A 244 -11.90 -19.80 -12.35
N ASP A 245 -11.85 -21.12 -12.53
CA ASP A 245 -11.88 -22.11 -11.45
C ASP A 245 -10.47 -22.62 -11.06
N ASP A 246 -9.43 -22.20 -11.79
CA ASP A 246 -8.05 -22.63 -11.57
C ASP A 246 -7.34 -21.71 -10.57
N VAL A 247 -6.53 -22.31 -9.70
CA VAL A 247 -5.72 -21.61 -8.70
C VAL A 247 -4.27 -21.96 -8.95
N TYR A 248 -3.44 -20.93 -9.13
CA TYR A 248 -2.01 -21.08 -9.41
C TYR A 248 -1.20 -20.54 -8.24
N GLU A 249 -0.21 -21.31 -7.78
CA GLU A 249 0.68 -20.87 -6.71
C GLU A 249 1.81 -19.98 -7.25
N LEU A 250 2.18 -19.00 -6.45
CA LEU A 250 3.22 -18.01 -6.74
C LEU A 250 4.24 -18.02 -5.60
N GLU A 251 5.52 -18.04 -5.95
CA GLU A 251 6.59 -17.75 -4.99
C GLU A 251 6.97 -16.28 -5.10
N THR A 252 6.98 -15.57 -3.98
CA THR A 252 7.15 -14.11 -3.96
C THR A 252 8.15 -13.65 -2.91
N VAL A 253 8.81 -12.52 -3.16
CA VAL A 253 9.35 -11.65 -2.11
C VAL A 253 8.19 -10.79 -1.60
N ASP A 254 7.91 -10.86 -0.31
CA ASP A 254 6.73 -10.27 0.31
C ASP A 254 6.81 -8.73 0.38
N HIS A 255 5.64 -8.10 0.47
CA HIS A 255 5.52 -6.65 0.69
C HIS A 255 6.16 -6.21 2.02
N GLY A 256 6.53 -4.94 2.13
CA GLY A 256 7.21 -4.35 3.29
C GLY A 256 8.70 -4.75 3.42
N VAL A 257 9.22 -5.56 2.51
CA VAL A 257 10.67 -5.78 2.39
C VAL A 257 11.33 -4.48 1.91
N VAL A 258 12.43 -4.09 2.56
CA VAL A 258 13.21 -2.91 2.23
C VAL A 258 14.63 -3.35 1.89
N VAL A 259 15.12 -2.94 0.72
CA VAL A 259 16.47 -3.26 0.22
C VAL A 259 17.16 -2.00 -0.30
N GLY A 260 18.49 -2.01 -0.41
CA GLY A 260 19.20 -0.91 -1.07
C GLY A 260 18.95 -0.91 -2.59
N TYR A 261 19.15 0.24 -3.22
CA TYR A 261 19.08 0.39 -4.67
C TYR A 261 20.47 0.67 -5.24
N ASP A 262 20.95 -0.23 -6.09
CA ASP A 262 22.29 -0.15 -6.73
C ASP A 262 22.23 0.33 -8.19
N GLY A 263 21.04 0.70 -8.68
CA GLY A 263 20.90 1.27 -10.02
C GLY A 263 21.26 2.76 -10.08
N ASP A 264 21.33 3.29 -11.31
CA ASP A 264 21.71 4.68 -11.61
C ASP A 264 20.55 5.52 -12.19
N ARG A 265 19.34 4.96 -12.28
CA ARG A 265 18.15 5.59 -12.87
C ARG A 265 16.98 5.62 -11.89
N ALA A 266 17.19 6.25 -10.72
CA ALA A 266 16.24 6.26 -9.60
C ALA A 266 14.83 6.74 -9.99
N ILE A 267 14.71 7.83 -10.77
CA ILE A 267 13.41 8.39 -11.18
C ILE A 267 12.66 7.47 -12.13
N GLU A 268 13.34 6.92 -13.13
CA GLU A 268 12.70 5.96 -14.06
C GLU A 268 12.31 4.69 -13.30
N THR A 269 13.16 4.23 -12.39
CA THR A 269 12.88 3.08 -11.52
C THR A 269 11.67 3.35 -10.63
N ALA A 270 11.54 4.56 -10.09
CA ALA A 270 10.38 4.98 -9.30
C ALA A 270 9.08 4.93 -10.12
N LYS A 271 9.09 5.43 -11.36
CA LYS A 271 7.95 5.35 -12.28
C LYS A 271 7.60 3.90 -12.60
N ASN A 272 8.59 3.06 -12.87
CA ASN A 272 8.40 1.63 -13.10
C ASN A 272 7.86 0.91 -11.86
N GLY A 273 8.25 1.33 -10.65
CA GLY A 273 7.69 0.83 -9.40
C GLY A 273 6.19 1.12 -9.29
N ILE A 274 5.74 2.31 -9.70
CA ILE A 274 4.31 2.65 -9.77
C ILE A 274 3.57 1.89 -10.87
N THR A 275 4.20 1.64 -12.02
CA THR A 275 3.59 0.81 -13.08
C THR A 275 3.77 -0.69 -12.88
N ARG A 276 4.47 -1.08 -11.81
CA ARG A 276 4.88 -2.44 -11.44
C ARG A 276 5.87 -3.08 -12.43
N VAL A 277 6.59 -4.08 -11.93
CA VAL A 277 7.57 -4.87 -12.70
C VAL A 277 7.43 -6.36 -12.45
N GLY A 278 7.86 -7.18 -13.42
CA GLY A 278 7.87 -8.64 -13.31
C GLY A 278 6.56 -9.30 -13.76
N ASN A 279 6.48 -10.61 -13.55
CA ASN A 279 5.27 -11.36 -13.89
C ASN A 279 4.10 -10.92 -13.02
N HIS A 280 2.90 -11.03 -13.57
CA HIS A 280 1.66 -10.66 -12.87
C HIS A 280 1.61 -9.19 -12.44
N SER A 281 2.45 -8.32 -13.00
CA SER A 281 2.35 -6.87 -12.82
C SER A 281 0.98 -6.33 -13.21
N LYS A 282 0.37 -6.92 -14.24
CA LYS A 282 -1.02 -6.69 -14.65
C LYS A 282 -2.05 -6.93 -13.54
N TYR A 283 -1.76 -7.85 -12.63
CA TYR A 283 -2.57 -8.20 -11.46
C TYR A 283 -2.06 -7.57 -10.16
N GLY A 284 -1.19 -6.57 -10.27
CA GLY A 284 -0.83 -5.68 -9.18
C GLY A 284 0.43 -6.07 -8.42
N PHE A 285 1.09 -7.16 -8.77
CA PHE A 285 2.34 -7.59 -8.14
C PHE A 285 3.53 -6.73 -8.58
N GLY A 286 4.55 -6.60 -7.74
CA GLY A 286 5.81 -5.92 -8.07
C GLY A 286 5.76 -4.40 -8.01
N GLU A 287 4.79 -3.82 -7.30
CA GLU A 287 4.77 -2.40 -6.94
C GLU A 287 5.78 -2.12 -5.83
N PHE A 288 6.58 -1.08 -5.98
CA PHE A 288 7.55 -0.65 -4.99
C PHE A 288 7.74 0.87 -5.00
N ARG A 289 8.25 1.40 -3.88
CA ARG A 289 8.62 2.79 -3.70
C ARG A 289 10.14 2.94 -3.63
N VAL A 290 10.71 3.79 -4.47
CA VAL A 290 12.08 4.30 -4.30
C VAL A 290 12.06 5.43 -3.27
N LYS A 291 12.96 5.41 -2.28
CA LYS A 291 13.10 6.50 -1.29
C LYS A 291 14.56 6.93 -1.17
N PRO A 292 14.85 8.23 -1.01
CA PRO A 292 16.21 8.68 -0.76
C PRO A 292 16.62 8.27 0.66
N VAL A 293 17.87 7.86 0.81
CA VAL A 293 18.48 7.67 2.13
C VAL A 293 18.91 9.05 2.65
N PRO A 294 18.52 9.43 3.88
CA PRO A 294 18.98 10.69 4.46
C PRO A 294 20.51 10.76 4.45
N LYS A 295 21.08 11.89 4.04
CA LYS A 295 22.53 12.10 4.12
C LYS A 295 22.95 11.89 5.57
N ARG A 296 24.02 11.12 5.77
CA ARG A 296 24.57 10.83 7.10
C ARG A 296 25.29 12.08 7.61
N GLY A 297 24.52 13.06 8.06
CA GLY A 297 25.02 14.36 8.53
C GLY A 297 23.86 15.34 8.71
N ASP A 298 23.25 15.30 9.91
CA ASP A 298 22.64 16.47 10.60
C ASP A 298 21.86 16.10 11.89
N ASN A 299 21.82 14.82 12.32
CA ASN A 299 21.26 14.43 13.62
C ASN A 299 22.27 13.72 14.54
N GLN A 300 23.48 14.28 14.68
CA GLN A 300 24.34 14.03 15.84
C GLN A 300 24.92 15.34 16.39
N GLU A 301 24.03 16.21 16.88
CA GLU A 301 24.43 17.20 17.87
C GLU A 301 23.35 17.26 18.96
N GLY A 302 23.67 16.68 20.12
CA GLY A 302 22.81 16.70 21.30
C GLY A 302 22.53 15.31 21.88
N ASP A 303 23.53 14.71 22.53
CA ASP A 303 23.49 14.44 23.97
C ASP A 303 24.71 13.61 24.40
N THR A 304 25.88 14.24 24.43
CA THR A 304 27.01 13.77 25.24
C THR A 304 27.16 14.70 26.43
N THR A 305 26.20 14.69 27.35
CA THR A 305 26.46 15.19 28.71
C THR A 305 25.62 14.46 29.75
N SER A 306 25.98 13.23 30.12
CA SER A 306 25.77 12.69 31.48
C SER A 306 26.18 11.22 31.64
N LYS A 307 27.49 10.93 31.62
CA LYS A 307 28.04 9.77 32.36
C LYS A 307 29.41 10.13 32.96
N SER A 308 29.39 10.91 34.03
CA SER A 308 30.49 10.91 35.00
C SER A 308 29.89 10.84 36.40
N ASN A 309 30.40 9.89 37.18
CA ASN A 309 30.13 9.60 38.58
C ASN A 309 29.07 8.54 38.84
N LEU A 310 29.52 7.28 38.91
CA LEU A 310 29.17 6.33 39.99
C LEU A 310 29.88 5.00 39.74
N VAL A 311 31.18 4.91 40.03
CA VAL A 311 31.83 3.70 40.56
C VAL A 311 33.12 4.14 41.27
N ARG A 312 33.12 4.26 42.60
CA ARG A 312 34.31 4.03 43.43
C ARG A 312 33.91 3.50 44.80
N ASP A 313 34.38 2.29 45.05
CA ASP A 313 34.85 1.69 46.30
C ASP A 313 33.97 1.74 47.54
N SER A 314 33.29 0.61 47.79
CA SER A 314 33.05 0.12 49.15
C SER A 314 34.16 -0.87 49.52
N THR A 315 35.24 -0.36 50.12
CA THR A 315 36.25 -1.19 50.79
C THR A 315 35.83 -1.39 52.24
N ILE A 316 35.77 -2.67 52.63
CA ILE A 316 35.60 -3.18 53.99
C ILE A 316 36.97 -3.14 54.69
N GLU A 317 37.06 -2.57 55.89
CA GLU A 317 37.97 -2.96 57.02
C GLU A 317 37.77 -2.00 58.21
N THR A 318 37.10 -2.41 59.29
CA THR A 318 37.58 -2.96 60.59
C THR A 318 37.80 -1.95 61.73
N SER A 319 36.98 -2.13 62.79
CA SER A 319 37.29 -2.15 64.24
C SER A 319 37.80 -0.87 64.94
N PRO A 320 37.50 -0.64 66.24
CA PRO A 320 37.66 -1.58 67.38
C PRO A 320 36.39 -2.31 67.83
#